data_AF-A0A8S9JA44-F1
#
_entry.id   AF-A0A8S9JA44-F1
#
_cell.length_a   1.000
_cell.length_b   1.000
_cell.length_c   1.000
_cell.angle_alpha   90.00
_cell.angle_beta   90.00
_cell.angle_gamma   90.00
#
_symmetry.space_group_name_H-M   'P 1'
#
loop_
_entity.id
_entity.type
_entity.pdbx_description
1 polymer ?
#
loop_
_entity_poly.entity_id
_entity_poly.type
_entity_poly.pdbx_seq_one_letter_code
_entity_poly.pdbx_strand_id
1 'polypeptide(L)'
;MLGASKRIELRGEEEKWFSDRHVAGSGTGLLFLNPENSKSNQPTRAYLICRVGKKQARRLLFGKFNDDHERSILTKLKGQFGGQFTSKMKGMVTDKKWQYCYKTSDLNLPHEMVNCIESFKAYYETKTKHMRLMWIYSLGICHLNGRFDPKPIELIVSTYQADWLCAFNNTERLTYQELLEQLNHSHEDLARVLHSLSCAKYKFLEKEPASKTISTTDSFEFNSKFTDKMRRIKVPLPPVDDRKKVVEDVDKDRHYAIDASLVRIMKSRKVLPHQQLVSECVEQLINRMFKPNIKMIKKRNEDLISRDYLERDTENPKTFKHVA
;
A
#
# COMPACT_ATOMS: atom_id res chain seq x y z
N MET A 1 15.53 -18.73 -37.79
CA MET A 1 15.31 -17.27 -37.79
C MET A 1 16.01 -16.71 -36.57
N LEU A 2 17.01 -15.84 -36.78
CA LEU A 2 17.77 -15.19 -35.71
C LEU A 2 16.81 -14.28 -34.93
N GLY A 3 16.51 -14.64 -33.68
CA GLY A 3 15.65 -13.84 -32.81
C GLY A 3 16.31 -12.48 -32.54
N ALA A 4 15.60 -11.39 -32.81
CA ALA A 4 16.04 -10.05 -32.45
C ALA A 4 16.32 -10.04 -30.94
N SER A 5 17.57 -9.74 -30.56
CA SER A 5 17.96 -9.63 -29.16
C SER A 5 17.22 -8.47 -28.50
N LYS A 6 16.48 -8.73 -27.41
CA LYS A 6 15.73 -7.72 -26.68
C LYS A 6 16.67 -6.74 -25.99
N ARG A 7 16.32 -5.45 -25.96
CA ARG A 7 17.10 -4.40 -25.28
C ARG A 7 17.03 -4.56 -23.76
N ILE A 8 15.89 -5.01 -23.24
CA ILE A 8 15.64 -5.20 -21.81
C ILE A 8 15.09 -6.61 -21.60
N GLU A 9 15.78 -7.39 -20.79
CA GLU A 9 15.40 -8.78 -20.49
C GLU A 9 15.18 -8.97 -18.99
N LEU A 10 14.07 -9.61 -18.62
CA LEU A 10 13.86 -10.10 -17.26
C LEU A 10 14.92 -11.14 -16.94
N ARG A 11 15.65 -10.95 -15.85
CA ARG A 11 16.61 -11.94 -15.38
C ARG A 11 15.84 -13.09 -14.74
N GLY A 12 15.70 -14.20 -15.46
CA GLY A 12 15.34 -15.47 -14.86
C GLY A 12 16.51 -15.93 -14.00
N GLU A 13 16.31 -16.01 -12.68
CA GLU A 13 17.17 -16.88 -11.88
C GLU A 13 16.72 -18.31 -12.19
N GLU A 14 17.51 -19.02 -13.00
CA GLU A 14 17.39 -20.47 -13.12
C GLU A 14 17.45 -21.09 -11.72
N GLU A 15 16.39 -21.85 -11.41
CA GLU A 15 16.29 -22.88 -10.38
C GLU A 15 17.14 -22.72 -9.11
N LYS A 16 16.57 -22.10 -8.07
CA LYS A 16 16.93 -22.36 -6.65
C LYS A 16 15.92 -21.76 -5.65
N TRP A 17 14.62 -21.90 -5.89
CA TRP A 17 13.59 -21.44 -4.93
C TRP A 17 13.35 -22.42 -3.76
N PHE A 18 13.95 -23.61 -3.79
CA PHE A 18 13.87 -24.60 -2.73
C PHE A 18 15.26 -25.09 -2.30
N SER A 19 16.06 -24.25 -1.64
CA SER A 19 17.05 -24.75 -0.69
C SER A 19 17.53 -23.65 0.28
N ASP A 20 17.15 -23.85 1.53
CA ASP A 20 17.79 -23.51 2.80
C ASP A 20 18.33 -22.11 3.17
N ARG A 21 18.09 -21.87 4.47
CA ARG A 21 18.51 -20.77 5.35
C ARG A 21 19.97 -20.34 5.17
N HIS A 22 20.24 -19.04 5.31
CA HIS A 22 21.11 -18.54 6.38
C HIS A 22 21.08 -17.02 6.61
N VAL A 23 21.35 -16.70 7.87
CA VAL A 23 21.36 -15.40 8.55
C VAL A 23 22.70 -14.69 8.31
N ALA A 24 22.69 -13.37 8.10
CA ALA A 24 23.81 -12.50 8.50
C ALA A 24 23.42 -11.00 8.53
N GLY A 25 23.40 -10.48 9.76
CA GLY A 25 23.98 -9.22 10.24
C GLY A 25 23.86 -7.93 9.43
N SER A 26 23.25 -6.92 10.06
CA SER A 26 23.90 -5.68 10.55
C SER A 26 23.16 -4.39 10.18
N GLY A 27 22.90 -3.61 11.23
CA GLY A 27 22.86 -2.15 11.30
C GLY A 27 22.01 -1.36 10.30
N THR A 28 20.97 -0.69 10.80
CA THR A 28 20.87 0.78 10.65
C THR A 28 19.78 1.31 11.60
N GLY A 29 20.19 2.28 12.42
CA GLY A 29 19.40 2.86 13.50
C GLY A 29 18.18 3.65 13.02
N LEU A 30 17.17 3.73 13.89
CA LEU A 30 15.98 4.54 13.69
C LEU A 30 15.95 5.64 14.75
N LEU A 31 15.99 6.88 14.26
CA LEU A 31 15.73 8.08 15.03
C LEU A 31 14.32 8.00 15.64
N PHE A 32 14.28 8.03 16.97
CA PHE A 32 13.06 8.25 17.74
C PHE A 32 12.58 9.67 17.48
N LEU A 33 11.36 9.81 16.97
CA LEU A 33 10.68 11.11 16.96
C LEU A 33 10.29 11.43 18.40
N ASN A 34 10.99 12.40 18.97
CA ASN A 34 10.74 12.97 20.28
C ASN A 34 9.41 13.75 20.24
N PRO A 35 8.40 13.44 21.06
CA PRO A 35 7.08 14.04 20.98
C PRO A 35 6.98 15.28 21.87
N GLU A 36 7.84 16.27 21.67
CA GLU A 36 7.74 17.56 22.38
C GLU A 36 7.96 18.72 21.41
N ASN A 37 6.95 18.98 20.56
CA ASN A 37 6.51 20.32 20.19
C ASN A 37 5.47 20.24 19.08
N SER A 38 4.20 20.53 19.42
CA SER A 38 3.32 21.43 18.68
C SER A 38 1.88 21.22 19.14
N LYS A 39 1.28 22.33 19.58
CA LYS A 39 -0.13 22.43 19.96
C LYS A 39 -1.01 22.07 18.75
N SER A 40 -2.05 21.28 18.99
CA SER A 40 -3.25 21.03 18.14
C SER A 40 -3.35 19.80 17.21
N ASN A 41 -2.38 18.87 17.11
CA ASN A 41 -2.64 17.65 16.33
C ASN A 41 -1.88 16.42 16.82
N GLN A 42 -2.29 15.86 17.97
CA GLN A 42 -1.82 14.54 18.38
C GLN A 42 -2.35 13.47 17.39
N PRO A 43 -1.48 12.71 16.71
CA PRO A 43 -1.93 11.62 15.85
C PRO A 43 -2.67 10.59 16.71
N THR A 44 -3.97 10.40 16.45
CA THR A 44 -4.78 9.42 17.19
C THR A 44 -4.18 8.01 17.11
N ARG A 45 -4.45 7.18 18.12
CA ARG A 45 -4.00 5.76 18.17
C ARG A 45 -4.24 5.02 16.85
N ALA A 46 -5.38 5.22 16.19
CA ALA A 46 -5.68 4.59 14.91
C ALA A 46 -4.72 4.99 13.76
N TYR A 47 -4.37 6.28 13.67
CA TYR A 47 -3.38 6.77 12.71
C TYR A 47 -1.99 6.17 12.99
N LEU A 48 -1.63 6.05 14.27
CA LEU A 48 -0.37 5.43 14.67
C LEU A 48 -0.34 3.94 14.30
N ILE A 49 -1.42 3.18 14.52
CA ILE A 49 -1.53 1.76 14.10
C ILE A 49 -1.34 1.64 12.59
N CYS A 50 -2.08 2.42 11.80
CA CYS A 50 -2.01 2.33 10.33
C CYS A 50 -0.61 2.68 9.82
N ARG A 51 0.00 3.76 10.33
CA ARG A 51 1.33 4.19 9.91
C ARG A 51 2.43 3.23 10.34
N VAL A 52 2.37 2.69 11.56
CA VAL A 52 3.35 1.72 12.07
C VAL A 52 3.19 0.38 11.35
N GLY A 53 1.97 -0.09 11.17
CA GLY A 53 1.65 -1.32 10.42
C GLY A 53 2.13 -1.26 8.97
N LYS A 54 1.87 -0.16 8.24
CA LYS A 54 2.39 0.03 6.87
C LYS A 54 3.92 0.02 6.82
N LYS A 55 4.59 0.64 7.79
CA LYS A 55 6.07 0.60 7.88
C LYS A 55 6.59 -0.80 8.20
N GLN A 56 5.91 -1.55 9.08
CA GLN A 56 6.26 -2.92 9.44
C GLN A 56 6.09 -3.86 8.24
N ALA A 57 4.97 -3.76 7.51
CA ALA A 57 4.73 -4.50 6.27
C ALA A 57 5.86 -4.29 5.25
N ARG A 58 6.24 -3.02 5.03
CA ARG A 58 7.32 -2.68 4.11
C ARG A 58 8.68 -3.26 4.55
N ARG A 59 8.98 -3.28 5.85
CA ARG A 59 10.21 -3.90 6.35
C ARG A 59 10.21 -5.42 6.20
N LEU A 60 9.09 -6.08 6.46
CA LEU A 60 8.98 -7.53 6.38
C LEU A 60 9.03 -8.06 4.94
N LEU A 61 8.68 -7.22 3.96
CA LEU A 61 8.73 -7.58 2.54
C LEU A 61 10.08 -7.24 1.88
N PHE A 62 10.74 -6.14 2.27
CA PHE A 62 11.90 -5.62 1.52
C PHE A 62 13.18 -5.46 2.33
N GLY A 63 13.11 -5.58 3.66
CA GLY A 63 14.26 -5.47 4.53
C GLY A 63 14.80 -6.83 4.95
N LYS A 64 16.08 -6.88 5.31
CA LYS A 64 16.57 -7.93 6.22
C LYS A 64 15.88 -7.69 7.57
N PHE A 65 14.91 -8.52 7.94
CA PHE A 65 14.18 -8.38 9.20
C PHE A 65 14.67 -9.41 10.22
N ASN A 66 14.67 -9.02 11.50
CA ASN A 66 14.94 -9.90 12.62
C ASN A 66 13.62 -10.12 13.38
N ASP A 67 13.17 -11.38 13.41
CA ASP A 67 11.93 -11.79 14.07
C ASP A 67 11.89 -11.38 15.55
N ASP A 68 13.00 -11.56 16.26
CA ASP A 68 13.08 -11.26 17.70
C ASP A 68 12.98 -9.76 17.96
N HIS A 69 13.56 -8.95 17.06
CA HIS A 69 13.49 -7.50 17.15
C HIS A 69 12.06 -6.99 16.92
N GLU A 70 11.36 -7.49 15.90
CA GLU A 70 9.97 -7.13 15.64
C GLU A 70 9.05 -7.59 16.78
N ARG A 71 9.25 -8.79 17.33
CA ARG A 71 8.52 -9.27 18.52
C ARG A 71 8.79 -8.41 19.76
N SER A 72 10.02 -7.95 19.97
CA SER A 72 10.39 -7.04 21.06
C SER A 72 9.68 -5.69 20.94
N ILE A 73 9.64 -5.11 19.73
CA ILE A 73 8.91 -3.87 19.46
C ILE A 73 7.42 -4.04 19.73
N LEU A 74 6.81 -5.13 19.26
CA LEU A 74 5.40 -5.41 19.51
C LEU A 74 5.08 -5.59 21.00
N THR A 75 6.02 -6.15 21.77
CA THR A 75 5.87 -6.30 23.22
C THR A 75 5.88 -4.94 23.93
N LYS A 76 6.79 -4.04 23.53
CA LYS A 76 6.83 -2.65 24.04
C LYS A 76 5.57 -1.86 23.67
N LEU A 77 5.11 -1.99 22.42
CA LEU A 77 3.86 -1.37 21.96
C LEU A 77 2.63 -1.93 22.66
N LYS A 78 2.61 -3.24 22.96
CA LYS A 78 1.53 -3.87 23.74
C LYS A 78 1.50 -3.31 25.16
N GLY A 79 2.66 -3.10 25.79
CA GLY A 79 2.76 -2.50 27.12
C GLY A 79 2.20 -1.08 27.17
N GLN A 80 2.46 -0.25 26.16
CA GLN A 80 2.02 1.16 26.15
C GLN A 80 0.61 1.39 25.58
N PHE A 81 0.17 0.56 24.63
CA PHE A 81 -1.06 0.81 23.87
C PHE A 81 -2.09 -0.33 23.95
N GLY A 82 -1.76 -1.44 24.60
CA GLY A 82 -2.65 -2.58 24.83
C GLY A 82 -2.61 -3.67 23.75
N GLY A 83 -3.22 -4.82 24.06
CA GLY A 83 -3.25 -6.00 23.17
C GLY A 83 -4.05 -5.79 21.88
N GLN A 84 -5.16 -5.06 21.94
CA GLN A 84 -5.98 -4.78 20.75
C GLN A 84 -5.25 -3.91 19.72
N PHE A 85 -4.39 -3.00 20.17
CA PHE A 85 -3.55 -2.15 19.30
C PHE A 85 -2.55 -2.98 18.49
N THR A 86 -1.96 -4.01 19.10
CA THR A 86 -0.89 -4.83 18.51
C THR A 86 -1.38 -6.09 17.82
N SER A 87 -2.65 -6.48 17.99
CA SER A 87 -3.19 -7.75 17.49
C SER A 87 -3.00 -7.92 15.98
N LYS A 88 -3.31 -6.89 15.18
CA LYS A 88 -3.13 -6.94 13.72
C LYS A 88 -1.65 -7.04 13.32
N MET A 89 -0.79 -6.25 13.96
CA MET A 89 0.66 -6.25 13.74
C MET A 89 1.35 -7.56 14.17
N LYS A 90 0.80 -8.24 15.17
CA LYS A 90 1.26 -9.56 15.59
C LYS A 90 0.88 -10.65 14.58
N GLY A 91 -0.37 -10.65 14.10
CA GLY A 91 -0.82 -11.56 13.03
C GLY A 91 -0.08 -11.36 11.71
N MET A 92 0.32 -10.13 11.44
CA MET A 92 1.21 -9.71 10.38
C MET A 92 2.58 -10.44 10.45
N VAL A 93 3.22 -10.51 11.62
CA VAL A 93 4.49 -11.24 11.83
C VAL A 93 4.30 -12.76 11.75
N THR A 94 3.20 -13.32 12.26
CA THR A 94 2.98 -14.79 12.29
C THR A 94 2.46 -15.35 10.97
N ASP A 95 1.48 -14.68 10.35
CA ASP A 95 0.70 -15.25 9.24
C ASP A 95 1.05 -14.61 7.90
N LYS A 96 1.94 -13.60 7.89
CA LYS A 96 2.26 -12.76 6.72
C LYS A 96 1.01 -12.30 5.95
N LYS A 97 -0.11 -12.07 6.65
CA LYS A 97 -1.38 -11.62 6.08
C LYS A 97 -1.41 -10.08 6.03
N TRP A 98 -1.01 -9.52 4.89
CA TRP A 98 -0.84 -8.07 4.68
C TRP A 98 -1.90 -7.41 3.77
N GLN A 99 -2.91 -8.18 3.33
CA GLN A 99 -3.82 -7.80 2.24
C GLN A 99 -4.58 -6.48 2.46
N TYR A 100 -4.79 -6.06 3.71
CA TYR A 100 -5.62 -4.89 4.03
C TYR A 100 -4.99 -3.51 3.77
N CYS A 101 -3.72 -3.45 3.33
CA CYS A 101 -3.01 -2.15 3.22
C CYS A 101 -2.62 -1.75 1.79
N TYR A 102 -2.90 -2.59 0.79
CA TYR A 102 -2.43 -2.37 -0.57
C TYR A 102 -3.56 -2.55 -1.57
N LYS A 103 -3.68 -1.60 -2.49
CA LYS A 103 -4.61 -1.71 -3.61
C LYS A 103 -4.07 -2.75 -4.60
N THR A 104 -4.95 -3.61 -5.09
CA THR A 104 -4.72 -4.39 -6.29
C THR A 104 -4.95 -3.46 -7.48
N SER A 105 -4.10 -3.60 -8.51
CA SER A 105 -4.23 -2.85 -9.75
C SER A 105 -4.21 -3.86 -10.88
N ASP A 106 -5.14 -3.73 -11.82
CA ASP A 106 -5.17 -4.52 -13.03
C ASP A 106 -4.17 -3.91 -14.01
N LEU A 107 -2.95 -4.45 -14.01
CA LEU A 107 -1.86 -4.00 -14.88
C LEU A 107 -1.77 -4.90 -16.10
N ASN A 108 -1.56 -4.29 -17.26
CA ASN A 108 -1.23 -5.02 -18.48
C ASN A 108 0.26 -5.36 -18.47
N LEU A 109 0.61 -6.41 -17.75
CA LEU A 109 1.99 -6.84 -17.60
C LEU A 109 2.56 -7.42 -18.91
N PRO A 110 3.89 -7.43 -19.07
CA PRO A 110 4.53 -8.06 -20.22
C PRO A 110 4.24 -9.57 -20.21
N HIS A 111 4.10 -10.16 -21.40
CA HIS A 111 3.75 -11.57 -21.57
C HIS A 111 4.65 -12.53 -20.76
N GLU A 112 5.94 -12.21 -20.62
CA GLU A 112 6.87 -13.00 -19.82
C GLU A 112 6.48 -13.06 -18.34
N MET A 113 5.97 -11.96 -17.78
CA MET A 113 5.50 -11.91 -16.39
C MET A 113 4.16 -12.61 -16.23
N VAL A 114 3.26 -12.46 -17.21
CA VAL A 114 1.95 -13.13 -17.22
C VAL A 114 2.13 -14.65 -17.20
N ASN A 115 3.03 -15.20 -18.02
CA ASN A 115 3.31 -16.64 -18.04
C ASN A 115 3.76 -17.18 -16.67
N CYS A 116 4.62 -16.44 -15.97
CA CYS A 116 5.06 -16.79 -14.61
C CYS A 116 3.91 -16.75 -13.60
N ILE A 117 3.04 -15.72 -13.71
CA ILE A 117 1.86 -15.56 -12.85
C ILE A 117 0.88 -16.71 -13.04
N GLU A 118 0.58 -17.07 -14.29
CA GLU A 118 -0.35 -18.15 -14.61
C GLU A 118 0.17 -19.51 -14.17
N SER A 119 1.45 -19.78 -14.41
CA SER A 119 2.12 -21.01 -13.97
C SER A 119 2.05 -21.17 -12.44
N PHE A 120 2.33 -20.09 -11.70
CA PHE A 120 2.25 -20.10 -10.24
C PHE A 120 0.80 -20.21 -9.75
N LYS A 121 -0.14 -19.54 -10.42
CA LYS A 121 -1.57 -19.59 -10.10
C LYS A 121 -2.10 -21.02 -10.22
N ALA A 122 -1.79 -21.70 -11.32
CA ALA A 122 -2.15 -23.10 -11.53
C ALA A 122 -1.57 -23.99 -10.42
N TYR A 123 -0.28 -23.83 -10.09
CA TYR A 123 0.33 -24.55 -8.98
C TYR A 123 -0.37 -24.29 -7.63
N TYR A 124 -0.67 -23.03 -7.30
CA TYR A 124 -1.25 -22.66 -6.02
C TYR A 124 -2.69 -23.16 -5.84
N GLU A 125 -3.48 -23.14 -6.91
CA GLU A 125 -4.84 -23.68 -6.93
C GLU A 125 -4.88 -25.18 -6.61
N THR A 126 -3.85 -25.95 -6.97
CA THR A 126 -3.75 -27.37 -6.58
C THR A 126 -3.56 -27.57 -5.07
N LYS A 127 -2.94 -26.59 -4.38
CA LYS A 127 -2.58 -26.70 -2.96
C LYS A 127 -3.64 -26.13 -2.03
N THR A 128 -4.40 -25.12 -2.45
CA THR A 128 -5.37 -24.44 -1.59
C THR A 128 -6.72 -24.21 -2.28
N LYS A 129 -7.66 -25.14 -2.10
CA LYS A 129 -9.00 -25.10 -2.74
C LYS A 129 -9.92 -23.94 -2.31
N HIS A 130 -9.62 -23.27 -1.20
CA HIS A 130 -10.49 -22.23 -0.63
C HIS A 130 -9.84 -20.84 -0.54
N MET A 131 -8.63 -20.66 -1.06
CA MET A 131 -7.91 -19.39 -1.02
C MET A 131 -7.76 -18.81 -2.43
N ARG A 132 -8.03 -17.52 -2.58
CA ARG A 132 -7.82 -16.80 -3.84
C ARG A 132 -6.49 -16.03 -3.78
N LEU A 133 -5.69 -16.15 -4.83
CA LEU A 133 -4.50 -15.33 -5.01
C LEU A 133 -4.89 -13.92 -5.44
N MET A 134 -4.26 -12.92 -4.82
CA MET A 134 -4.32 -11.53 -5.26
C MET A 134 -2.89 -11.01 -5.38
N TRP A 135 -2.56 -10.46 -6.54
CA TRP A 135 -1.24 -9.92 -6.83
C TRP A 135 -1.16 -8.45 -6.43
N ILE A 136 -0.08 -8.08 -5.75
CA ILE A 136 0.18 -6.71 -5.31
C ILE A 136 1.45 -6.20 -5.98
N TYR A 137 1.31 -5.66 -7.18
CA TYR A 137 2.44 -5.23 -8.02
C TYR A 137 3.19 -4.02 -7.47
N SER A 138 2.55 -3.19 -6.66
CA SER A 138 3.21 -2.07 -5.95
C SER A 138 4.32 -2.51 -5.00
N LEU A 139 4.34 -3.79 -4.67
CA LEU A 139 5.34 -4.41 -3.81
C LEU A 139 6.32 -5.30 -4.57
N GLY A 140 6.20 -5.42 -5.90
CA GLY A 140 7.12 -6.27 -6.64
C GLY A 140 8.46 -5.58 -6.89
N ILE A 141 9.53 -6.38 -6.87
CA ILE A 141 10.88 -6.00 -7.29
C ILE A 141 11.25 -6.94 -8.44
N CYS A 142 11.74 -6.36 -9.52
CA CYS A 142 12.18 -7.06 -10.72
C CYS A 142 13.66 -6.80 -10.96
N HIS A 143 14.35 -7.84 -11.42
CA HIS A 143 15.73 -7.77 -11.87
C HIS A 143 15.72 -7.81 -13.40
N LEU A 144 16.24 -6.75 -14.02
CA LEU A 144 16.33 -6.62 -15.46
C LEU A 144 17.79 -6.55 -15.88
N ASN A 145 18.09 -7.09 -17.06
CA ASN A 145 19.34 -6.87 -17.74
C ASN A 145 19.09 -5.88 -18.88
N GLY A 146 19.59 -4.64 -18.72
CA GLY A 146 19.53 -3.61 -19.75
C GLY A 146 20.76 -3.69 -20.64
N ARG A 147 20.55 -3.93 -21.94
CA ARG A 147 21.60 -3.93 -22.96
C ARG A 147 21.76 -2.51 -23.50
N PHE A 148 22.71 -1.76 -22.92
CA PHE A 148 23.13 -0.45 -23.40
C PHE A 148 24.38 -0.59 -24.28
N ASP A 149 24.57 0.31 -25.24
CA ASP A 149 25.68 0.27 -26.19
C ASP A 149 27.05 0.22 -25.50
N PRO A 150 27.31 1.01 -24.42
CA PRO A 150 28.62 1.02 -23.79
C PRO A 150 28.89 -0.25 -22.97
N LYS A 151 27.88 -0.77 -22.28
CA LYS A 151 27.95 -2.00 -21.47
C LYS A 151 26.57 -2.46 -20.99
N PRO A 152 26.38 -3.77 -20.76
CA PRO A 152 25.18 -4.26 -20.07
C PRO A 152 25.17 -3.85 -18.59
N ILE A 153 23.99 -3.49 -18.09
CA ILE A 153 23.78 -3.05 -16.70
C ILE A 153 22.58 -3.82 -16.11
N GLU A 154 22.77 -4.38 -14.91
CA GLU A 154 21.69 -5.01 -14.14
C GLU A 154 20.88 -3.93 -13.40
N LEU A 155 19.58 -3.88 -13.65
CA LEU A 155 18.64 -2.93 -13.04
C LEU A 155 17.78 -3.66 -12.01
N ILE A 156 17.77 -3.14 -10.79
CA ILE A 156 16.84 -3.55 -9.73
C ILE A 156 15.76 -2.48 -9.65
N VAL A 157 14.57 -2.81 -10.13
CA VAL A 157 13.47 -1.88 -10.30
C VAL A 157 12.19 -2.43 -9.68
N SER A 158 11.19 -1.57 -9.46
CA SER A 158 9.83 -2.01 -9.11
C SER A 158 9.14 -2.67 -10.31
N THR A 159 8.08 -3.44 -10.06
CA THR A 159 7.26 -4.04 -11.14
C THR A 159 6.74 -2.98 -12.11
N TYR A 160 6.26 -1.83 -11.62
CA TYR A 160 5.82 -0.73 -12.48
C TYR A 160 6.96 -0.20 -13.36
N GLN A 161 8.15 0.01 -12.81
CA GLN A 161 9.29 0.45 -13.63
C GLN A 161 9.70 -0.61 -14.65
N ALA A 162 9.59 -1.90 -14.31
CA ALA A 162 9.94 -2.98 -15.21
C ALA A 162 8.99 -3.11 -16.40
N ASP A 163 7.71 -3.05 -16.12
CA ASP A 163 6.65 -3.05 -17.12
C ASP A 163 6.87 -1.97 -18.19
N TRP A 164 7.22 -0.77 -17.72
CA TRP A 164 7.54 0.38 -18.56
C TRP A 164 8.77 0.18 -19.43
N LEU A 165 9.86 -0.28 -18.81
CA LEU A 165 11.09 -0.56 -19.52
C LEU A 165 10.87 -1.64 -20.60
N CYS A 166 10.10 -2.68 -20.29
CA CYS A 166 9.77 -3.74 -21.24
C CYS A 166 8.92 -3.25 -22.42
N ALA A 167 8.09 -2.21 -22.25
CA ALA A 167 7.32 -1.63 -23.35
C ALA A 167 8.23 -1.09 -24.49
N PHE A 168 9.40 -0.55 -24.15
CA PHE A 168 10.39 -0.04 -25.11
C PHE A 168 11.16 -1.14 -25.88
N ASN A 169 10.88 -2.42 -25.64
CA ASN A 169 11.45 -3.49 -26.46
C ASN A 169 10.83 -3.55 -27.87
N ASN A 170 9.57 -3.13 -28.02
CA ASN A 170 8.84 -3.20 -29.29
C ASN A 170 8.75 -1.86 -30.01
N THR A 171 8.99 -0.75 -29.31
CA THR A 171 8.84 0.62 -29.81
C THR A 171 9.96 1.49 -29.26
N GLU A 172 10.60 2.29 -30.11
CA GLU A 172 11.73 3.14 -29.69
C GLU A 172 11.25 4.39 -28.93
N ARG A 173 10.10 4.95 -29.35
CA ARG A 173 9.52 6.17 -28.81
C ARG A 173 8.06 5.95 -28.47
N LEU A 174 7.64 6.43 -27.30
CA LEU A 174 6.27 6.37 -26.82
C LEU A 174 5.87 7.68 -26.14
N THR A 175 4.63 8.11 -26.36
CA THR A 175 4.04 9.27 -25.70
C THR A 175 3.43 8.88 -24.35
N TYR A 176 3.26 9.88 -23.47
CA TYR A 176 2.61 9.67 -22.18
C TYR A 176 1.19 9.07 -22.32
N GLN A 177 0.43 9.46 -23.35
CA GLN A 177 -0.93 8.96 -23.58
C GLN A 177 -0.95 7.51 -24.04
N GLU A 178 -0.11 7.14 -25.01
CA GLU A 178 0.01 5.75 -25.47
C GLU A 178 0.39 4.82 -24.33
N LEU A 179 1.29 5.27 -23.46
CA LEU A 179 1.72 4.47 -22.31
C LEU A 179 0.63 4.34 -21.23
N LEU A 180 -0.22 5.36 -21.07
CA LEU A 180 -1.37 5.30 -20.17
C LEU A 180 -2.38 4.26 -20.66
N GLU A 181 -2.67 4.25 -21.96
CA GLU A 181 -3.60 3.31 -22.60
C GLU A 181 -3.06 1.88 -22.58
N GLN A 182 -1.78 1.68 -22.89
CA GLN A 182 -1.17 0.35 -22.95
C GLN A 182 -1.12 -0.32 -21.58
N LEU A 183 -0.81 0.43 -20.51
CA LEU A 183 -0.45 -0.16 -19.21
C LEU A 183 -1.56 -0.07 -18.15
N ASN A 184 -2.65 0.66 -18.43
CA ASN A 184 -3.80 0.82 -17.52
C ASN A 184 -3.41 1.33 -16.11
N HIS A 185 -2.50 2.31 -16.07
CA HIS A 185 -1.96 2.88 -14.83
C HIS A 185 -2.71 4.14 -14.36
N SER A 186 -2.65 4.45 -13.06
CA SER A 186 -3.13 5.75 -12.55
C SER A 186 -2.16 6.87 -12.94
N HIS A 187 -2.66 8.06 -13.30
CA HIS A 187 -1.83 9.22 -13.64
C HIS A 187 -0.80 9.59 -12.55
N GLU A 188 -1.16 9.44 -11.26
CA GLU A 188 -0.28 9.70 -10.12
C GLU A 188 0.93 8.75 -10.09
N ASP A 189 0.68 7.47 -10.33
CA ASP A 189 1.74 6.46 -10.37
C ASP A 189 2.59 6.60 -11.64
N LEU A 190 1.95 6.97 -12.74
CA LEU A 190 2.56 7.16 -14.05
C LEU A 190 3.68 8.20 -14.03
N ALA A 191 3.34 9.42 -13.62
CA ALA A 191 4.28 10.53 -13.58
C ALA A 191 5.46 10.24 -12.65
N ARG A 192 5.20 9.54 -11.54
CA ARG A 192 6.21 9.16 -10.56
C ARG A 192 7.21 8.12 -11.09
N VAL A 193 6.72 7.10 -11.77
CA VAL A 193 7.55 6.06 -12.40
C VAL A 193 8.37 6.68 -13.53
N LEU A 194 7.74 7.45 -14.42
CA LEU A 194 8.41 8.15 -15.51
C LEU A 194 9.50 9.09 -15.01
N HIS A 195 9.21 9.92 -14.00
CA HIS A 195 10.20 10.81 -13.40
C HIS A 195 11.42 10.03 -12.87
N SER A 196 11.21 8.83 -12.31
CA SER A 196 12.31 7.99 -11.80
C SER A 196 13.23 7.41 -12.88
N LEU A 197 12.73 7.28 -14.12
CA LEU A 197 13.45 6.66 -15.24
C LEU A 197 14.03 7.69 -16.22
N SER A 198 13.50 8.93 -16.27
CA SER A 198 13.92 9.97 -17.23
C SER A 198 14.54 11.22 -16.60
N CYS A 199 13.95 11.76 -15.54
CA CYS A 199 14.34 13.05 -14.96
C CYS A 199 15.25 12.93 -13.73
N ALA A 200 15.26 11.78 -13.06
CA ALA A 200 15.97 11.55 -11.82
C ALA A 200 17.50 11.32 -12.04
N LYS A 201 18.13 10.63 -11.09
CA LYS A 201 19.58 10.35 -11.12
C LYS A 201 20.00 9.54 -12.34
N TYR A 202 19.20 8.55 -12.73
CA TYR A 202 19.50 7.65 -13.84
C TYR A 202 18.52 7.92 -14.98
N LYS A 203 19.05 8.32 -16.14
CA LYS A 203 18.27 8.71 -17.32
C LYS A 203 18.26 7.56 -18.33
N PHE A 204 17.53 6.50 -17.99
CA PHE A 204 17.33 5.36 -18.88
C PHE A 204 16.44 5.72 -20.07
N LEU A 205 15.58 6.73 -19.90
CA LEU A 205 14.75 7.28 -20.96
C LEU A 205 15.13 8.75 -21.21
N GLU A 206 15.26 9.12 -22.47
CA GLU A 206 15.33 10.51 -22.91
C GLU A 206 13.91 11.08 -23.06
N LYS A 207 13.75 12.35 -22.71
CA LYS A 207 12.45 13.02 -22.64
C LYS A 207 12.47 14.22 -23.56
N GLU A 208 11.44 14.33 -24.40
CA GLU A 208 11.19 15.50 -25.22
C GLU A 208 9.82 16.10 -24.89
N PRO A 209 9.75 17.40 -24.52
CA PRO A 209 10.86 18.34 -24.29
C PRO A 209 11.65 18.05 -23.00
N ALA A 210 12.94 18.39 -22.99
CA ALA A 210 13.80 18.17 -21.83
C ALA A 210 13.41 19.10 -20.66
N SER A 211 12.77 18.54 -19.63
CA SER A 211 12.42 19.28 -18.41
C SER A 211 12.55 18.40 -17.16
N LYS A 212 12.48 19.01 -15.98
CA LYS A 212 12.54 18.32 -14.68
C LYS A 212 11.18 17.77 -14.22
N THR A 213 10.10 18.05 -14.96
CA THR A 213 8.73 17.68 -14.61
C THR A 213 8.12 16.84 -15.73
N ILE A 214 7.21 15.94 -15.37
CA ILE A 214 6.47 15.11 -16.34
C ILE A 214 5.12 15.77 -16.64
N SER A 215 4.86 15.99 -17.91
CA SER A 215 3.63 16.48 -18.52
C SER A 215 2.96 15.37 -19.33
N THR A 216 1.66 15.50 -19.56
CA THR A 216 0.86 14.55 -20.35
C THR A 216 1.13 14.61 -21.86
N THR A 217 1.82 15.65 -22.31
CA THR A 217 2.20 15.87 -23.72
C THR A 217 3.64 15.42 -24.00
N ASP A 218 4.33 14.87 -23.01
CA ASP A 218 5.73 14.48 -23.16
C ASP A 218 5.86 13.17 -23.94
N SER A 219 6.97 13.06 -24.66
CA SER A 219 7.39 11.84 -25.33
C SER A 219 8.70 11.32 -24.76
N PHE A 220 8.84 10.01 -24.74
CA PHE A 220 9.97 9.30 -24.13
C PHE A 220 10.59 8.36 -25.15
N GLU A 221 11.92 8.30 -25.14
CA GLU A 221 12.72 7.44 -26.00
C GLU A 221 13.75 6.66 -25.16
N PHE A 222 14.08 5.43 -25.55
CA PHE A 222 15.07 4.63 -24.85
C PHE A 222 16.50 5.17 -25.05
N ASN A 223 17.22 5.43 -23.96
CA ASN A 223 18.59 5.91 -24.02
C ASN A 223 19.59 4.75 -24.17
N SER A 224 19.90 4.34 -25.40
CA SER A 224 20.89 3.29 -25.68
C SER A 224 22.31 3.64 -25.22
N LYS A 225 22.64 4.93 -25.11
CA LYS A 225 23.98 5.44 -24.76
C LYS A 225 24.21 5.58 -23.26
N PHE A 226 23.23 5.21 -22.44
CA PHE A 226 23.32 5.32 -20.99
C PHE A 226 24.50 4.51 -20.42
N THR A 227 25.22 5.10 -19.47
CA THR A 227 26.32 4.44 -18.75
C THR A 227 26.42 4.94 -17.32
N ASP A 228 26.89 4.09 -16.42
CA ASP A 228 27.16 4.41 -15.01
C ASP A 228 28.44 3.69 -14.58
N LYS A 229 29.05 4.07 -13.45
CA LYS A 229 30.21 3.34 -12.91
C LYS A 229 29.80 1.95 -12.40
N MET A 230 28.64 1.83 -11.77
CA MET A 230 28.13 0.59 -11.19
C MET A 230 27.53 -0.32 -12.26
N ARG A 231 27.81 -1.63 -12.17
CA ARG A 231 27.21 -2.66 -13.05
C ARG A 231 25.81 -3.09 -12.62
N ARG A 232 25.44 -2.81 -11.36
CA ARG A 232 24.16 -3.14 -10.76
C ARG A 232 23.58 -1.91 -10.09
N ILE A 233 22.41 -1.46 -10.55
CA ILE A 233 21.79 -0.21 -10.14
C ILE A 233 20.42 -0.49 -9.56
N LYS A 234 20.18 -0.03 -8.33
CA LYS A 234 18.84 0.01 -7.74
C LYS A 234 18.22 1.37 -8.01
N VAL A 235 17.09 1.39 -8.71
CA VAL A 235 16.39 2.62 -9.07
C VAL A 235 15.38 2.96 -7.97
N PRO A 236 15.57 4.07 -7.21
CA PRO A 236 14.63 4.45 -6.18
C PRO A 236 13.36 5.05 -6.81
N LEU A 237 12.19 4.64 -6.31
CA LEU A 237 10.96 5.37 -6.58
C LEU A 237 10.83 6.58 -5.65
N PRO A 238 10.35 7.72 -6.17
CA PRO A 238 9.97 8.84 -5.32
C PRO A 238 8.95 8.38 -4.25
N PRO A 239 9.09 8.85 -2.99
CA PRO A 239 8.15 8.50 -1.93
C PRO A 239 6.76 9.04 -2.25
N VAL A 240 5.73 8.21 -2.05
CA VAL A 240 4.33 8.63 -2.14
C VAL A 240 3.94 9.33 -0.85
N ASP A 241 3.30 10.50 -0.95
CA ASP A 241 2.65 11.12 0.21
C ASP A 241 1.28 10.49 0.46
N ASP A 242 1.27 9.31 1.09
CA ASP A 242 0.05 8.60 1.45
C ASP A 242 -0.68 9.21 2.67
N ARG A 243 -0.24 10.36 3.20
CA ARG A 243 -0.80 10.92 4.43
C ARG A 243 -2.30 11.15 4.32
N LYS A 244 -2.78 11.72 3.22
CA LYS A 244 -4.21 11.96 2.99
C LYS A 244 -5.01 10.66 2.97
N LYS A 245 -4.55 9.68 2.17
CA LYS A 245 -5.17 8.34 2.07
C LYS A 245 -5.23 7.64 3.43
N VAL A 246 -4.14 7.69 4.22
CA VAL A 246 -4.11 7.12 5.58
C VAL A 246 -5.10 7.81 6.52
N VAL A 247 -5.28 9.13 6.42
CA VAL A 247 -6.27 9.86 7.23
C VAL A 247 -7.68 9.45 6.83
N GLU A 248 -7.97 9.38 5.53
CA GLU A 248 -9.28 8.95 5.00
C GLU A 248 -9.64 7.53 5.43
N ASP A 249 -8.71 6.58 5.34
CA ASP A 249 -8.93 5.19 5.77
C ASP A 249 -9.22 5.11 7.28
N VAL A 250 -8.49 5.89 8.10
CA VAL A 250 -8.72 5.99 9.54
C VAL A 250 -10.09 6.58 9.84
N ASP A 251 -10.54 7.58 9.08
CA ASP A 251 -11.86 8.18 9.28
C ASP A 251 -13.00 7.23 8.88
N LYS A 252 -12.82 6.44 7.81
CA LYS A 252 -13.77 5.36 7.46
C LYS A 252 -13.88 4.32 8.56
N ASP A 253 -12.75 3.83 9.08
CA ASP A 253 -12.72 2.87 10.19
C ASP A 253 -13.43 3.42 11.44
N ARG A 254 -13.27 4.72 11.73
CA ARG A 254 -13.99 5.38 12.84
C ARG A 254 -15.50 5.42 12.60
N HIS A 255 -15.95 5.62 11.37
CA HIS A 255 -17.39 5.60 11.03
C HIS A 255 -17.99 4.22 11.31
N TYR A 256 -17.33 3.14 10.86
CA TYR A 256 -17.79 1.78 11.13
C TYR A 256 -17.79 1.43 12.62
N ALA A 257 -16.77 1.87 13.37
CA ALA A 257 -16.73 1.67 14.81
C ALA A 257 -17.86 2.39 15.55
N ILE A 258 -18.20 3.62 15.13
CA ILE A 258 -19.34 4.37 15.67
C ILE A 258 -20.66 3.67 15.35
N ASP A 259 -20.89 3.29 14.10
CA ASP A 259 -22.10 2.58 13.69
C ASP A 259 -22.31 1.30 14.50
N ALA A 260 -21.27 0.47 14.60
CA ALA A 260 -21.32 -0.77 15.37
C ALA A 260 -21.62 -0.52 16.86
N SER A 261 -21.06 0.55 17.43
CA SER A 261 -21.32 0.92 18.82
C SER A 261 -22.76 1.39 19.03
N LEU A 262 -23.27 2.25 18.13
CA LEU A 262 -24.64 2.77 18.18
C LEU A 262 -25.67 1.64 18.03
N VAL A 263 -25.51 0.78 17.02
CA VAL A 263 -26.40 -0.36 16.80
C VAL A 263 -26.38 -1.33 17.98
N ARG A 264 -25.20 -1.59 18.58
CA ARG A 264 -25.10 -2.45 19.77
C ARG A 264 -25.85 -1.87 20.98
N ILE A 265 -25.73 -0.57 21.23
CA ILE A 265 -26.45 0.12 22.32
C ILE A 265 -27.96 0.04 22.07
N MET A 266 -28.39 0.44 20.87
CA MET A 266 -29.81 0.51 20.51
C MET A 266 -30.47 -0.86 20.45
N LYS A 267 -29.76 -1.91 20.02
CA LYS A 267 -30.27 -3.29 20.05
C LYS A 267 -30.55 -3.80 21.48
N SER A 268 -29.75 -3.35 22.46
CA SER A 268 -29.90 -3.70 23.88
C SER A 268 -30.98 -2.86 24.58
N ARG A 269 -30.96 -1.53 24.38
CA ARG A 269 -31.87 -0.60 25.07
C ARG A 269 -33.23 -0.45 24.41
N LYS A 270 -33.35 -0.77 23.11
CA LYS A 270 -34.53 -0.64 22.22
C LYS A 270 -35.05 0.78 22.02
N VAL A 271 -35.10 1.59 23.07
CA VAL A 271 -35.50 3.01 23.06
C VAL A 271 -34.50 3.79 23.91
N LEU A 272 -33.95 4.88 23.37
CA LEU A 272 -32.97 5.68 24.12
C LEU A 272 -33.02 7.17 23.73
N PRO A 273 -32.99 8.11 24.70
CA PRO A 273 -32.83 9.53 24.42
C PRO A 273 -31.49 9.86 23.76
N HIS A 274 -31.48 10.86 22.86
CA HIS A 274 -30.30 11.28 22.10
C HIS A 274 -29.07 11.53 22.99
N GLN A 275 -29.24 12.27 24.10
CA GLN A 275 -28.13 12.61 24.99
C GLN A 275 -27.49 11.37 25.62
N GLN A 276 -28.31 10.42 26.06
CA GLN A 276 -27.85 9.17 26.65
C GLN A 276 -27.16 8.29 25.61
N LEU A 277 -27.73 8.18 24.40
CA LEU A 277 -27.11 7.43 23.29
C LEU A 277 -25.73 7.98 22.93
N VAL A 278 -25.58 9.29 22.84
CA VAL A 278 -24.29 9.94 22.55
C VAL A 278 -23.30 9.68 23.67
N SER A 279 -23.72 9.81 24.94
CA SER A 279 -22.86 9.56 26.11
C SER A 279 -22.35 8.13 26.16
N GLU A 280 -23.24 7.15 26.07
CA GLU A 280 -22.89 5.72 26.09
C GLU A 280 -21.97 5.36 24.90
N CYS A 281 -22.22 5.93 23.72
CA CYS A 281 -21.38 5.70 22.55
C CYS A 281 -19.96 6.25 22.74
N VAL A 282 -19.83 7.47 23.29
CA VAL A 282 -18.53 8.07 23.61
C VAL A 282 -17.76 7.21 24.62
N GLU A 283 -18.42 6.76 25.69
CA GLU A 283 -17.81 5.95 26.73
C GLU A 283 -17.31 4.59 26.21
N GLN A 284 -18.13 3.89 25.42
CA GLN A 284 -17.75 2.62 24.81
C GLN A 284 -16.55 2.76 23.87
N LEU A 285 -16.45 3.87 23.13
CA LEU A 285 -15.37 4.11 22.17
C LEU A 285 -14.08 4.64 22.81
N ILE A 286 -14.17 5.47 23.85
CA ILE A 286 -13.00 5.96 24.62
C ILE A 286 -12.24 4.79 25.22
N ASN A 287 -12.96 3.87 25.87
CA ASN A 287 -12.35 2.74 26.57
C ASN A 287 -11.71 1.72 25.62
N ARG A 288 -12.12 1.69 24.35
CA ARG A 288 -11.69 0.67 23.40
C ARG A 288 -10.71 1.18 22.34
N MET A 289 -10.89 2.40 21.82
CA MET A 289 -10.21 2.78 20.58
C MET A 289 -9.82 4.26 20.47
N PHE A 290 -10.77 5.19 20.59
CA PHE A 290 -10.55 6.62 20.36
C PHE A 290 -11.65 7.49 20.98
N LYS A 291 -11.39 8.80 21.13
CA LYS A 291 -12.39 9.79 21.54
C LYS A 291 -13.13 10.32 20.30
N PRO A 292 -14.39 9.93 20.04
CA PRO A 292 -15.13 10.41 18.87
C PRO A 292 -15.56 11.87 19.01
N ASN A 293 -15.69 12.57 17.87
CA ASN A 293 -16.30 13.89 17.82
C ASN A 293 -17.83 13.76 17.82
N ILE A 294 -18.52 14.52 18.67
CA ILE A 294 -19.99 14.53 18.78
C ILE A 294 -20.65 14.84 17.42
N LYS A 295 -20.07 15.73 16.61
CA LYS A 295 -20.58 16.05 15.26
C LYS A 295 -20.59 14.80 14.36
N MET A 296 -19.58 13.95 14.48
CA MET A 296 -19.48 12.70 13.71
C MET A 296 -20.56 11.70 14.16
N ILE A 297 -20.80 11.55 15.46
CA ILE A 297 -21.86 10.68 15.99
C ILE A 297 -23.23 11.12 15.50
N LYS A 298 -23.53 12.43 15.53
CA LYS A 298 -24.79 12.97 15.00
C LYS A 298 -24.98 12.62 13.53
N LYS A 299 -23.96 12.82 12.69
CA LYS A 299 -24.02 12.44 11.27
C LYS A 299 -24.28 10.95 11.09
N ARG A 300 -23.62 10.08 11.88
CA ARG A 300 -23.84 8.63 11.83
C ARG A 300 -25.25 8.22 12.27
N ASN A 301 -25.87 8.92 13.23
CA ASN A 301 -27.26 8.67 13.60
C ASN A 301 -28.21 8.92 12.43
N GLU A 302 -28.07 10.04 11.71
CA GLU A 302 -28.91 10.31 10.52
C GLU A 302 -28.68 9.26 9.42
N ASP A 303 -27.42 8.87 9.19
CA ASP A 303 -27.09 7.79 8.25
C ASP A 303 -27.67 6.43 8.67
N LEU A 304 -27.85 6.18 9.97
CA LEU A 304 -28.49 4.94 10.46
C LEU A 304 -30.01 5.01 10.37
N ILE A 305 -30.60 6.19 10.47
CA ILE A 305 -32.03 6.40 10.20
C ILE A 305 -32.32 6.18 8.72
N SER A 306 -31.53 6.76 7.82
CA SER A 306 -31.73 6.59 6.37
C SER A 306 -31.52 5.17 5.86
N ARG A 307 -30.91 4.30 6.67
CA ARG A 307 -30.71 2.86 6.40
C ARG A 307 -31.67 1.99 7.21
N ASP A 308 -32.69 2.56 7.84
CA ASP A 308 -33.73 1.87 8.62
C ASP A 308 -33.19 1.03 9.79
N TYR A 309 -32.04 1.39 10.37
CA TYR A 309 -31.56 0.77 11.62
C TYR A 309 -32.18 1.43 12.85
N LEU A 310 -32.46 2.73 12.76
CA LEU A 310 -33.00 3.55 13.83
C LEU A 310 -34.16 4.39 13.30
N GLU A 311 -35.11 4.71 14.15
CA GLU A 311 -36.15 5.68 13.85
C GLU A 311 -36.26 6.69 14.99
N ARG A 312 -36.83 7.86 14.70
CA ARG A 312 -37.20 8.82 15.74
C ARG A 312 -38.57 8.47 16.27
N ASP A 313 -38.76 8.65 17.56
CA ASP A 313 -40.09 8.53 18.15
C ASP A 313 -41.05 9.54 17.51
N THR A 314 -42.29 9.09 17.25
CA THR A 314 -43.36 9.91 16.68
C THR A 314 -43.78 11.04 17.60
N GLU A 315 -43.71 10.82 18.92
CA GLU A 315 -44.10 11.82 19.93
C GLU A 315 -42.94 12.71 20.35
N ASN A 316 -41.71 12.17 20.35
CA ASN A 316 -40.53 12.90 20.81
C ASN A 316 -39.33 12.72 19.85
N PRO A 317 -39.05 13.71 18.99
CA PRO A 317 -37.93 13.66 18.04
C PRO A 317 -36.53 13.55 18.68
N LYS A 318 -36.42 13.72 20.01
CA LYS A 318 -35.18 13.55 20.79
C LYS A 318 -34.96 12.11 21.27
N THR A 319 -35.91 11.21 21.03
CA THR A 319 -35.82 9.80 21.38
C THR A 319 -35.63 8.97 20.12
N PHE A 320 -34.72 8.01 20.17
CA PHE A 320 -34.48 7.05 19.10
C PHE A 320 -35.08 5.70 19.48
N LYS A 321 -35.63 4.98 18.51
CA LYS A 321 -36.05 3.58 18.61
C LYS A 321 -35.26 2.72 17.63
N HIS A 322 -35.05 1.46 17.98
CA HIS A 322 -34.42 0.47 17.11
C HIS A 322 -35.47 -0.21 16.23
N VAL A 323 -35.25 -0.24 14.92
CA VAL A 323 -36.24 -0.71 13.93
C VAL A 323 -36.11 -2.21 13.63
N ALA A 324 -34.94 -2.81 13.91
CA ALA A 324 -34.63 -4.21 13.57
C ALA A 324 -34.79 -5.26 14.69
#